data_AF-A0A936GQ64-F1
#
_entry.id   AF-A0A936GQ64-F1
#
_cell.length_a   1.000
_cell.length_b   1.000
_cell.length_c   1.000
_cell.angle_alpha   90.00
_cell.angle_beta   90.00
_cell.angle_gamma   90.00
#
_symmetry.space_group_name_H-M   'P 1'
#
loop_
_entity.id
_entity.type
_entity.pdbx_description
1 polymer ?
#
loop_
_entity_poly.entity_id
_entity_poly.type
_entity_poly.pdbx_seq_one_letter_code
_entity_poly.pdbx_strand_id
1 'polypeptide(L)'
;MNNYPIDVRINHFAIRSFRDTADRDYIHARLAYQARLIPQFLWSSLHCLEKYAKCILLLNRIDGTNIRHEVLESISRLENKGKFQVNLSKAVQEFIGRLESGAEFRYFEVPYCSQEHDILRLDCAVSELRRYCQPIDYDIEINGGLENQLEKNLNIIRDKLSSNIKDTCISNGWLETVIVNKKHPAREALLWNNLYFGLSRRKRIRMIPFWESGNAPLYMDPEILNEVVKYVFLPKTVKNAYQDEISGHNSG
;
A
#
# COMPACT_ATOMS: atom_id res chain seq x y z
N MET A 1 18.21 29.38 -10.26
CA MET A 1 17.56 28.16 -9.74
C MET A 1 18.45 27.60 -8.64
N ASN A 2 17.99 27.48 -7.40
CA ASN A 2 18.80 26.91 -6.31
C ASN A 2 19.14 25.46 -6.67
N ASN A 3 20.42 25.17 -6.88
CA ASN A 3 20.89 23.84 -7.25
C ASN A 3 21.06 23.01 -5.97
N TYR A 4 19.95 22.49 -5.45
CA TYR A 4 19.98 21.56 -4.32
C TYR A 4 20.85 20.34 -4.64
N PRO A 5 21.54 19.74 -3.64
CA PRO A 5 22.28 18.49 -3.82
C PRO A 5 21.42 17.39 -4.47
N ILE A 6 22.05 16.49 -5.23
CA ILE A 6 21.35 15.43 -5.97
C ILE A 6 20.51 14.55 -5.04
N ASP A 7 21.02 14.24 -3.84
CA ASP A 7 20.31 13.42 -2.87
C ASP A 7 19.02 14.05 -2.36
N VAL A 8 19.04 15.38 -2.14
CA VAL A 8 17.84 16.13 -1.74
C VAL A 8 16.80 16.08 -2.85
N ARG A 9 17.22 16.21 -4.10
CA ARG A 9 16.33 16.12 -5.27
C ARG A 9 15.74 14.73 -5.44
N ILE A 10 16.54 13.67 -5.24
CA ILE A 10 16.05 12.28 -5.28
C ILE A 10 15.04 12.03 -4.15
N ASN A 11 15.32 12.50 -2.93
CA ASN A 11 14.38 12.37 -1.81
C ASN A 11 13.07 13.11 -2.09
N HIS A 12 13.15 14.32 -2.66
CA HIS A 12 11.97 15.08 -3.07
C HIS A 12 11.18 14.36 -4.18
N PHE A 13 11.86 13.74 -5.14
CA PHE A 13 11.20 12.89 -6.14
C PHE A 13 10.50 11.70 -5.48
N ALA A 14 11.16 10.98 -4.56
CA ALA A 14 10.58 9.84 -3.87
C ALA A 14 9.30 10.24 -3.12
N ILE A 15 9.36 11.35 -2.39
CA ILE A 15 8.24 11.90 -1.65
C ILE A 15 7.07 12.26 -2.58
N ARG A 16 7.32 13.07 -3.62
CA ARG A 16 6.22 13.59 -4.45
C ARG A 16 5.65 12.55 -5.41
N SER A 17 6.50 11.74 -6.00
CA SER A 17 6.10 10.75 -6.99
C SER A 17 5.47 9.52 -6.36
N PHE A 18 5.97 9.09 -5.19
CA PHE A 18 5.51 7.87 -4.54
C PHE A 18 4.67 8.14 -3.30
N ARG A 19 5.20 8.73 -2.23
CA ARG A 19 4.44 8.91 -0.98
C ARG A 19 3.18 9.74 -1.18
N ASP A 20 3.28 10.92 -1.77
CA ASP A 20 2.12 11.80 -1.90
C ASP A 20 1.09 11.21 -2.89
N THR A 21 1.53 10.45 -3.90
CA THR A 21 0.63 9.72 -4.79
C THR A 21 -0.05 8.56 -4.05
N ALA A 22 0.69 7.81 -3.25
CA ALA A 22 0.16 6.76 -2.39
C ALA A 22 -0.88 7.28 -1.40
N ASP A 23 -0.63 8.46 -0.81
CA ASP A 23 -1.60 9.14 0.06
C ASP A 23 -2.95 9.38 -0.65
N ARG A 24 -2.92 9.66 -1.97
CA ARG A 24 -4.13 9.85 -2.78
C ARG A 24 -4.80 8.52 -3.12
N ASP A 25 -4.02 7.50 -3.47
CA ASP A 25 -4.54 6.14 -3.71
C ASP A 25 -5.18 5.56 -2.45
N TYR A 26 -4.64 5.87 -1.26
CA TYR A 26 -5.24 5.51 0.02
C TYR A 26 -6.65 6.09 0.15
N ILE A 27 -6.80 7.40 -0.08
CA ILE A 27 -8.12 8.04 -0.03
C ILE A 27 -9.05 7.46 -1.10
N HIS A 28 -8.55 7.21 -2.31
CA HIS A 28 -9.32 6.60 -3.38
C HIS A 28 -9.83 5.21 -3.00
N ALA A 29 -8.98 4.36 -2.42
CA ALA A 29 -9.38 3.06 -1.89
C ALA A 29 -10.50 3.21 -0.85
N ARG A 30 -10.37 4.16 0.07
CA ARG A 30 -11.40 4.42 1.09
C ARG A 30 -12.73 4.87 0.49
N LEU A 31 -12.72 5.73 -0.52
CA LEU A 31 -13.91 6.13 -1.26
C LEU A 31 -14.56 4.93 -1.97
N ALA A 32 -13.76 4.10 -2.63
CA ALA A 32 -14.24 2.89 -3.29
C ALA A 32 -14.89 1.92 -2.30
N TYR A 33 -14.28 1.72 -1.12
CA TYR A 33 -14.83 0.86 -0.06
C TYR A 33 -16.17 1.39 0.46
N GLN A 34 -16.28 2.70 0.70
CA GLN A 34 -17.52 3.32 1.15
C GLN A 34 -18.65 3.16 0.12
N ALA A 35 -18.31 3.20 -1.16
CA ALA A 35 -19.24 3.01 -2.27
C ALA A 35 -19.50 1.54 -2.63
N ARG A 36 -18.89 0.58 -1.91
CA ARG A 36 -18.92 -0.87 -2.23
C ARG A 36 -18.41 -1.21 -3.64
N LEU A 37 -17.43 -0.46 -4.11
CA LEU A 37 -16.70 -0.74 -5.35
C LEU A 37 -15.48 -1.60 -5.02
N ILE A 38 -15.72 -2.87 -4.68
CA ILE A 38 -14.73 -3.72 -4.02
C ILE A 38 -13.50 -4.06 -4.89
N PRO A 39 -13.64 -4.41 -6.17
CA PRO A 39 -12.46 -4.57 -7.04
C PRO A 39 -11.59 -3.30 -7.08
N GLN A 40 -12.22 -2.13 -7.15
CA GLN A 40 -11.52 -0.83 -7.17
C GLN A 40 -10.85 -0.52 -5.82
N PHE A 41 -11.48 -0.91 -4.70
CA PHE A 41 -10.87 -0.84 -3.37
C PHE A 41 -9.62 -1.73 -3.29
N LEU A 42 -9.69 -2.99 -3.73
CA LEU A 42 -8.56 -3.93 -3.67
C LEU A 42 -7.39 -3.43 -4.52
N TRP A 43 -7.64 -3.06 -5.78
CA TRP A 43 -6.62 -2.50 -6.68
C TRP A 43 -5.97 -1.23 -6.11
N SER A 44 -6.79 -0.28 -5.65
CA SER A 44 -6.27 0.98 -5.10
C SER A 44 -5.50 0.76 -3.79
N SER A 45 -5.90 -0.24 -3.00
CA SER A 45 -5.18 -0.64 -1.78
C SER A 45 -3.79 -1.18 -2.10
N LEU A 46 -3.69 -2.11 -3.07
CA LEU A 46 -2.40 -2.66 -3.50
C LEU A 46 -1.47 -1.55 -4.00
N HIS A 47 -1.98 -0.68 -4.87
CA HIS A 47 -1.19 0.42 -5.43
C HIS A 47 -0.76 1.47 -4.42
N CYS A 48 -1.59 1.75 -3.42
CA CYS A 48 -1.23 2.61 -2.31
C CYS A 48 0.00 2.04 -1.58
N LEU A 49 -0.06 0.77 -1.17
CA LEU A 49 1.01 0.12 -0.41
C LEU A 49 2.27 -0.09 -1.26
N GLU A 50 2.13 -0.44 -2.53
CA GLU A 50 3.23 -0.55 -3.51
C GLU A 50 4.03 0.76 -3.61
N LYS A 51 3.33 1.89 -3.73
CA LYS A 51 4.00 3.19 -3.85
C LYS A 51 4.71 3.57 -2.56
N TYR A 52 4.15 3.29 -1.39
CA TYR A 52 4.89 3.48 -0.13
C TYR A 52 6.15 2.61 -0.09
N ALA A 53 6.07 1.34 -0.47
CA ALA A 53 7.23 0.45 -0.51
C ALA A 53 8.33 0.95 -1.47
N LYS A 54 7.95 1.40 -2.67
CA LYS A 54 8.88 2.02 -3.64
C LYS A 54 9.49 3.32 -3.12
N CYS A 55 8.72 4.12 -2.39
CA CYS A 55 9.23 5.31 -1.71
C CYS A 55 10.33 4.95 -0.71
N ILE A 56 10.08 3.95 0.13
CA ILE A 56 11.05 3.47 1.14
C ILE A 56 12.33 2.98 0.48
N LEU A 57 12.23 2.18 -0.58
CA LEU A 57 13.42 1.72 -1.32
C LEU A 57 14.24 2.88 -1.89
N LEU A 58 13.59 3.83 -2.58
CA LEU A 58 14.29 4.93 -3.21
C LEU A 58 14.94 5.88 -2.20
N LEU A 59 14.24 6.19 -1.09
CA LEU A 59 14.79 7.00 -0.01
C LEU A 59 16.06 6.38 0.60
N ASN A 60 16.16 5.05 0.57
CA ASN A 60 17.31 4.30 1.07
C ASN A 60 18.29 3.85 -0.03
N ARG A 61 18.10 4.33 -1.27
CA ARG A 61 18.94 4.02 -2.44
C ARG A 61 19.06 2.52 -2.74
N ILE A 62 17.97 1.79 -2.53
CA ILE A 62 17.89 0.37 -2.85
C ILE A 62 17.23 0.19 -4.21
N ASP A 63 17.83 -0.66 -5.04
CA ASP A 63 17.32 -0.97 -6.36
C ASP A 63 15.99 -1.74 -6.29
N GLY A 64 14.94 -1.10 -6.80
CA GLY A 64 13.60 -1.64 -6.95
C GLY A 64 13.14 -1.77 -8.40
N THR A 65 14.05 -1.70 -9.38
CA THR A 65 13.71 -1.67 -10.82
C THR A 65 12.92 -2.89 -11.30
N ASN A 66 13.16 -4.06 -10.70
CA ASN A 66 12.48 -5.31 -11.01
C ASN A 66 11.29 -5.62 -10.09
N ILE A 67 10.83 -4.65 -9.30
CA ILE A 67 9.63 -4.79 -8.46
C ILE A 67 8.45 -4.16 -9.18
N ARG A 68 7.43 -4.98 -9.45
CA ARG A 68 6.17 -4.56 -10.03
C ARG A 68 5.22 -4.14 -8.92
N HIS A 69 4.43 -5.09 -8.40
CA HIS A 69 3.36 -4.86 -7.43
C HIS A 69 3.62 -5.55 -6.08
N GLU A 70 4.86 -5.98 -5.83
CA GLU A 70 5.25 -6.78 -4.67
C GLU A 70 5.76 -5.88 -3.52
N VAL A 71 4.84 -5.53 -2.61
CA VAL A 71 5.09 -4.81 -1.36
C VAL A 71 5.97 -5.64 -0.42
N LEU A 72 5.63 -6.91 -0.16
CA LEU A 72 6.37 -7.73 0.80
C LEU A 72 7.81 -7.98 0.33
N GLU A 73 8.00 -8.28 -0.95
CA GLU A 73 9.32 -8.42 -1.56
C GLU A 73 10.14 -7.11 -1.46
N SER A 74 9.50 -5.95 -1.63
CA SER A 74 10.17 -4.67 -1.43
C SER A 74 10.72 -4.52 -0.01
N ILE A 75 9.93 -4.90 1.00
CA ILE A 75 10.36 -4.87 2.39
C ILE A 75 11.49 -5.86 2.64
N SER A 76 11.36 -7.10 2.15
CA SER A 76 12.41 -8.10 2.27
C SER A 76 13.73 -7.64 1.62
N ARG A 77 13.69 -6.95 0.48
CA ARG A 77 14.91 -6.39 -0.13
C ARG A 77 15.58 -5.32 0.72
N LEU A 78 14.80 -4.43 1.32
CA LEU A 78 15.32 -3.42 2.25
C LEU A 78 16.05 -4.08 3.43
N GLU A 79 15.42 -5.09 4.02
CA GLU A 79 15.94 -5.82 5.17
C GLU A 79 17.18 -6.65 4.82
N ASN A 80 17.17 -7.34 3.67
CA ASN A 80 18.30 -8.12 3.16
C ASN A 80 19.53 -7.27 2.83
N LYS A 81 19.35 -5.97 2.55
CA LYS A 81 20.45 -5.01 2.40
C LYS A 81 20.99 -4.49 3.73
N GLY A 82 20.43 -4.93 4.86
CA GLY A 82 20.90 -4.61 6.20
C GLY A 82 20.62 -3.17 6.63
N LYS A 83 19.65 -2.49 6.01
CA LYS A 83 19.33 -1.09 6.36
C LYS A 83 18.61 -0.99 7.69
N PHE A 84 17.41 -1.55 7.79
CA PHE A 84 16.61 -1.63 9.02
C PHE A 84 15.39 -2.53 8.78
N GLN A 85 14.73 -2.93 9.87
CA GLN A 85 13.50 -3.72 9.83
C GLN A 85 12.26 -2.84 9.77
N VAL A 86 11.30 -3.23 8.93
CA VAL A 86 9.98 -2.61 8.86
C VAL A 86 9.01 -3.49 9.62
N ASN A 87 8.53 -2.99 10.76
CA ASN A 87 7.71 -3.77 11.67
C ASN A 87 6.26 -3.81 11.19
N LEU A 88 5.95 -4.73 10.27
CA LEU A 88 4.58 -5.03 9.86
C LEU A 88 3.96 -6.09 10.76
N SER A 89 2.76 -5.85 11.27
CA SER A 89 2.03 -6.86 12.03
C SER A 89 1.64 -8.05 11.15
N LYS A 90 1.49 -9.25 11.74
CA LYS A 90 1.09 -10.46 11.00
C LYS A 90 -0.20 -10.27 10.20
N ALA A 91 -1.18 -9.58 10.77
CA ALA A 91 -2.44 -9.27 10.09
C ALA A 91 -2.25 -8.36 8.87
N VAL A 92 -1.30 -7.41 8.93
CA VAL A 92 -0.96 -6.55 7.80
C VAL A 92 -0.21 -7.34 6.72
N GLN A 93 0.71 -8.22 7.09
CA GLN A 93 1.41 -9.09 6.13
C GLN A 93 0.43 -10.02 5.39
N GLU A 94 -0.50 -10.65 6.13
CA GLU A 94 -1.56 -11.49 5.55
C GLU A 94 -2.48 -10.68 4.62
N PHE A 95 -2.85 -9.46 5.02
CA PHE A 95 -3.67 -8.58 4.18
C PHE A 95 -2.97 -8.20 2.88
N ILE A 96 -1.69 -7.82 2.95
CA ILE A 96 -0.88 -7.48 1.77
C ILE A 96 -0.74 -8.70 0.86
N GLY A 97 -0.44 -9.88 1.40
CA GLY A 97 -0.31 -11.11 0.60
C GLY A 97 -1.58 -11.45 -0.17
N ARG A 98 -2.77 -11.21 0.42
CA ARG A 98 -4.05 -11.37 -0.30
C ARG A 98 -4.25 -10.35 -1.42
N LEU A 99 -3.80 -9.11 -1.22
CA LEU A 99 -3.85 -8.10 -2.27
C LEU A 99 -2.93 -8.49 -3.43
N GLU A 100 -1.69 -8.88 -3.13
CA GLU A 100 -0.71 -9.31 -4.13
C GLU A 100 -1.17 -10.54 -4.92
N SER A 101 -1.97 -11.44 -4.32
CA SER A 101 -2.43 -12.66 -5.00
C SER A 101 -3.56 -12.45 -6.02
N GLY A 102 -4.19 -11.27 -6.09
CA GLY A 102 -5.35 -11.13 -6.97
C GLY A 102 -5.80 -9.72 -7.29
N ALA A 103 -5.40 -8.70 -6.52
CA ALA A 103 -5.86 -7.34 -6.76
C ALA A 103 -5.31 -6.75 -8.07
N GLU A 104 -4.20 -7.28 -8.61
CA GLU A 104 -3.59 -6.79 -9.86
C GLU A 104 -4.45 -7.05 -11.12
N PHE A 105 -5.38 -8.00 -11.06
CA PHE A 105 -6.26 -8.38 -12.16
C PHE A 105 -7.48 -7.46 -12.20
N ARG A 106 -7.43 -6.46 -13.09
CA ARG A 106 -8.37 -5.32 -13.11
C ARG A 106 -9.64 -5.55 -13.91
N TYR A 107 -9.60 -6.46 -14.87
CA TYR A 107 -10.69 -6.69 -15.82
C TYR A 107 -11.58 -7.86 -15.40
N PHE A 108 -11.56 -8.19 -14.11
CA PHE A 108 -12.31 -9.30 -13.53
C PHE A 108 -11.92 -10.63 -14.21
N GLU A 109 -10.62 -10.76 -14.51
CA GLU A 109 -10.06 -11.97 -15.12
C GLU A 109 -9.94 -13.11 -14.13
N VAL A 110 -9.93 -12.82 -12.83
CA VAL A 110 -9.96 -13.81 -11.75
C VAL A 110 -11.06 -13.46 -10.75
N PRO A 111 -11.61 -14.45 -10.02
CA PRO A 111 -12.52 -14.17 -8.93
C PRO A 111 -11.90 -13.25 -7.88
N TYR A 112 -12.71 -12.39 -7.27
CA TYR A 112 -12.29 -11.56 -6.14
C TYR A 112 -13.10 -11.90 -4.89
N CYS A 113 -12.51 -11.65 -3.74
CA CYS A 113 -13.14 -11.83 -2.45
C CYS A 113 -12.57 -10.80 -1.47
N SER A 114 -13.43 -9.95 -0.91
CA SER A 114 -13.08 -9.10 0.23
C SER A 114 -13.31 -9.85 1.54
N GLN A 115 -12.69 -9.40 2.62
CA GLN A 115 -13.02 -9.86 3.97
C GLN A 115 -13.67 -8.75 4.77
N GLU A 116 -14.43 -9.15 5.78
CA GLU A 116 -15.01 -8.21 6.72
C GLU A 116 -13.93 -7.31 7.32
N HIS A 117 -14.18 -6.00 7.33
CA HIS A 117 -13.30 -5.00 7.91
C HIS A 117 -11.95 -4.80 7.19
N ASP A 118 -11.83 -5.15 5.90
CA ASP A 118 -10.59 -4.90 5.14
C ASP A 118 -10.16 -3.43 5.11
N ILE A 119 -11.10 -2.49 5.20
CA ILE A 119 -10.76 -1.07 5.36
C ILE A 119 -9.90 -0.78 6.60
N LEU A 120 -10.10 -1.53 7.70
CA LEU A 120 -9.29 -1.37 8.92
C LEU A 120 -7.91 -1.97 8.75
N ARG A 121 -7.80 -3.08 7.99
CA ARG A 121 -6.50 -3.68 7.64
C ARG A 121 -5.70 -2.74 6.75
N LEU A 122 -6.36 -2.08 5.79
CA LEU A 122 -5.74 -1.02 5.00
C LEU A 122 -5.28 0.15 5.87
N ASP A 123 -6.14 0.67 6.75
CA ASP A 123 -5.75 1.78 7.64
C ASP A 123 -4.55 1.44 8.52
N CYS A 124 -4.51 0.21 9.04
CA CYS A 124 -3.39 -0.29 9.81
C CYS A 124 -2.12 -0.42 8.95
N ALA A 125 -2.22 -1.04 7.78
CA ALA A 125 -1.11 -1.23 6.85
C ALA A 125 -0.50 0.11 6.43
N VAL A 126 -1.34 1.09 6.10
CA VAL A 126 -0.89 2.44 5.76
C VAL A 126 -0.22 3.10 6.96
N SER A 127 -0.78 2.98 8.17
CA SER A 127 -0.14 3.53 9.38
C SER A 127 1.22 2.90 9.69
N GLU A 128 1.37 1.58 9.54
CA GLU A 128 2.63 0.88 9.80
C GLU A 128 3.69 1.22 8.74
N LEU A 129 3.32 1.15 7.45
CA LEU A 129 4.26 1.31 6.34
C LEU A 129 4.65 2.77 6.09
N ARG A 130 3.67 3.69 6.13
CA ARG A 130 3.89 5.11 5.75
C ARG A 130 4.92 5.80 6.63
N ARG A 131 5.12 5.38 7.88
CA ARG A 131 6.10 5.97 8.83
C ARG A 131 7.53 5.98 8.30
N TYR A 132 7.85 5.02 7.43
CA TYR A 132 9.17 4.86 6.82
C TYR A 132 9.32 5.64 5.50
N CYS A 133 8.26 6.31 5.02
CA CYS A 133 8.28 7.13 3.80
C CYS A 133 8.85 8.53 4.04
N GLN A 134 10.01 8.59 4.68
CA GLN A 134 10.79 9.79 4.93
C GLN A 134 12.28 9.45 5.00
N PRO A 135 13.20 10.41 4.74
CA PRO A 135 14.61 10.17 4.99
C PRO A 135 14.83 9.86 6.47
N ILE A 136 15.34 8.67 6.78
CA ILE A 136 15.66 8.26 8.17
C ILE A 136 17.15 7.99 8.38
N ASP A 137 17.87 7.59 7.33
CA ASP A 137 19.32 7.36 7.32
C ASP A 137 20.01 8.58 6.69
N TYR A 138 20.53 9.48 7.52
CA TYR A 138 21.31 10.64 7.10
C TYR A 138 22.23 11.12 8.22
N ASP A 139 23.32 11.77 7.85
CA ASP A 139 24.25 12.37 8.78
C ASP A 139 23.95 13.85 8.97
N ILE A 140 24.11 14.34 10.20
CA ILE A 140 24.08 15.76 10.51
C ILE A 140 25.40 16.17 11.16
N GLU A 141 25.86 17.38 10.86
CA GLU A 141 27.03 17.94 11.51
C GLU A 141 26.64 18.56 12.85
N ILE A 142 27.19 18.03 13.94
CA ILE A 142 27.00 18.53 15.30
C ILE A 142 28.38 18.70 15.93
N ASN A 143 28.68 19.92 16.41
CA ASN A 143 29.92 20.24 17.13
C ASN A 143 31.21 19.78 16.40
N GLY A 144 31.22 19.82 15.07
CA GLY A 144 32.36 19.42 14.24
C GLY A 144 32.51 17.91 13.99
N GLY A 145 31.54 17.10 14.41
CA GLY A 145 31.44 15.67 14.09
C GLY A 145 30.20 15.34 13.26
N LEU A 146 30.26 14.29 12.45
CA LEU A 146 29.09 13.73 11.76
C LEU A 146 28.39 12.72 12.66
N GLU A 147 27.10 12.95 12.91
CA GLU A 147 26.25 12.04 13.67
C GLU A 147 25.18 11.42 12.76
N ASN A 148 25.21 10.11 12.59
CA ASN A 148 24.19 9.38 11.85
C ASN A 148 22.87 9.31 12.64
N GLN A 149 21.75 9.68 11.99
CA GLN A 149 20.45 9.81 12.65
C GLN A 149 19.57 8.55 12.59
N LEU A 150 20.04 7.45 11.98
CA LEU A 150 19.20 6.26 11.71
C LEU A 150 18.55 5.69 12.97
N GLU A 151 19.35 5.30 13.97
CA GLU A 151 18.82 4.66 15.19
C GLU A 151 17.87 5.57 15.96
N LYS A 152 18.17 6.87 16.02
CA LYS A 152 17.30 7.86 16.66
C LYS A 152 15.95 7.97 15.96
N ASN A 153 15.95 8.04 14.63
CA ASN A 153 14.72 8.09 13.83
C ASN A 153 13.90 6.80 13.96
N LEU A 154 14.56 5.63 13.96
CA LEU A 154 13.90 4.34 14.17
C LEU A 154 13.27 4.24 15.57
N ASN A 155 13.96 4.73 16.61
CA ASN A 155 13.40 4.74 17.97
C ASN A 155 12.17 5.64 18.07
N ILE A 156 12.17 6.81 17.43
CA ILE A 156 10.98 7.68 17.34
C ILE A 156 9.81 6.93 16.69
N ILE A 157 10.05 6.21 15.59
CA ILE A 157 9.01 5.43 14.90
C ILE A 157 8.46 4.33 15.83
N ARG A 158 9.34 3.58 16.50
CA ARG A 158 8.99 2.49 17.44
C ARG A 158 8.15 3.01 18.62
N ASP A 159 8.55 4.12 19.24
CA ASP A 159 7.85 4.72 20.38
C ASP A 159 6.46 5.25 20.00
N LYS A 160 6.30 5.74 18.77
CA LYS A 160 5.00 6.23 18.28
C LYS A 160 4.05 5.10 17.92
N LEU A 161 4.58 3.98 17.41
CA LEU A 161 3.80 2.75 17.21
C LEU A 161 3.28 2.20 18.55
N SER A 162 4.11 2.18 19.60
CA SER A 162 3.73 1.64 20.91
C SER A 162 2.73 2.53 21.67
N SER A 163 2.78 3.85 21.49
CA SER A 163 1.92 4.81 22.19
C SER A 163 0.49 4.95 21.65
N ASN A 164 0.13 4.20 20.60
CA ASN A 164 -1.20 4.20 19.97
C ASN A 164 -1.69 5.63 19.58
N ILE A 165 -0.74 6.49 19.21
CA ILE A 165 -1.00 7.85 18.74
C ILE A 165 -1.24 7.81 17.22
N LYS A 166 -2.29 8.52 16.78
CA LYS A 166 -2.67 8.69 15.36
C LYS A 166 -1.73 9.65 14.61
N ASP A 167 -0.45 9.32 14.61
CA ASP A 167 0.64 10.13 14.07
C ASP A 167 1.58 9.18 13.34
N THR A 168 1.88 9.43 12.06
CA THR A 168 2.79 8.60 11.25
C THR A 168 4.24 9.10 11.28
N CYS A 169 4.60 9.97 12.23
CA CYS A 169 5.95 10.53 12.34
C CYS A 169 6.38 11.35 11.12
N ILE A 170 5.45 11.71 10.24
CA ILE A 170 5.72 12.52 9.05
C ILE A 170 5.24 13.93 9.31
N SER A 171 6.18 14.87 9.19
CA SER A 171 5.86 16.30 9.17
C SER A 171 5.53 16.75 7.73
N ASN A 172 4.55 17.64 7.61
CA ASN A 172 4.17 18.27 6.33
C ASN A 172 3.80 17.29 5.19
N GLY A 173 3.27 16.10 5.52
CA GLY A 173 2.74 15.19 4.51
C GLY A 173 1.38 15.63 3.97
N TRP A 174 0.98 15.04 2.84
CA TRP A 174 -0.27 15.42 2.21
C TRP A 174 -1.49 14.99 3.05
N LEU A 175 -1.50 13.78 3.63
CA LEU A 175 -2.56 13.36 4.56
C LEU A 175 -2.70 14.31 5.75
N GLU A 176 -1.58 14.77 6.34
CA GLU A 176 -1.60 15.72 7.45
C GLU A 176 -2.28 17.04 7.04
N THR A 177 -2.02 17.51 5.82
CA THR A 177 -2.70 18.68 5.25
C THR A 177 -4.21 18.45 5.09
N VAL A 178 -4.61 17.27 4.61
CA VAL A 178 -6.03 16.88 4.48
C VAL A 178 -6.71 16.80 5.85
N ILE A 179 -6.04 16.26 6.87
CA ILE A 179 -6.59 16.13 8.23
C ILE A 179 -6.87 17.50 8.86
N VAL A 180 -5.93 18.43 8.74
CA VAL A 180 -6.02 19.77 9.33
C VAL A 180 -7.04 20.64 8.60
N ASN A 181 -7.09 20.57 7.26
CA ASN A 181 -8.01 21.38 6.47
C ASN A 181 -9.45 20.83 6.50
N LYS A 182 -10.28 21.35 7.40
CA LYS A 182 -11.70 20.97 7.56
C LYS A 182 -12.54 21.06 6.29
N LYS A 183 -12.15 21.90 5.32
CA LYS A 183 -12.87 22.10 4.04
C LYS A 183 -12.32 21.23 2.90
N HIS A 184 -11.27 20.43 3.15
CA HIS A 184 -10.69 19.61 2.10
C HIS A 184 -11.65 18.48 1.69
N PRO A 185 -12.00 18.33 0.40
CA PRO A 185 -13.00 17.34 -0.05
C PRO A 185 -12.66 15.90 0.34
N ALA A 186 -11.38 15.55 0.29
CA ALA A 186 -10.90 14.21 0.66
C ALA A 186 -10.96 13.88 2.17
N ARG A 187 -11.20 14.88 3.03
CA ARG A 187 -11.07 14.72 4.48
C ARG A 187 -12.13 13.80 5.07
N GLU A 188 -13.35 13.86 4.57
CA GLU A 188 -14.44 13.01 5.06
C GLU A 188 -14.11 11.53 4.84
N ALA A 189 -13.73 11.18 3.61
CA ALA A 189 -13.31 9.83 3.25
C ALA A 189 -12.14 9.36 4.12
N LEU A 190 -11.12 10.21 4.33
CA LEU A 190 -9.97 9.87 5.18
C LEU A 190 -10.36 9.56 6.63
N LEU A 191 -11.28 10.33 7.22
CA LEU A 191 -11.58 10.23 8.66
C LEU A 191 -12.73 9.28 9.01
N TRP A 192 -13.60 8.94 8.06
CA TRP A 192 -14.75 8.05 8.27
C TRP A 192 -14.31 6.70 8.87
N ASN A 193 -14.70 6.40 10.10
CA ASN A 193 -14.32 5.15 10.77
C ASN A 193 -12.80 4.89 10.85
N ASN A 194 -11.96 5.93 10.76
CA ASN A 194 -10.51 5.76 10.80
C ASN A 194 -9.97 5.79 12.24
N LEU A 195 -9.33 4.70 12.67
CA LEU A 195 -8.69 4.60 13.99
C LEU A 195 -7.21 4.98 13.98
N TYR A 196 -6.59 5.15 12.82
CA TYR A 196 -5.15 5.38 12.69
C TYR A 196 -4.81 6.81 12.25
N PHE A 197 -5.75 7.50 11.60
CA PHE A 197 -5.59 8.86 11.12
C PHE A 197 -6.64 9.80 11.72
N GLY A 198 -6.20 11.03 12.04
CA GLY A 198 -7.07 12.12 12.46
C GLY A 198 -6.85 12.59 13.90
N LEU A 199 -7.49 13.72 14.24
CA LEU A 199 -7.33 14.39 15.54
C LEU A 199 -8.14 13.74 16.68
N SER A 200 -9.01 12.79 16.36
CA SER A 200 -9.88 12.16 17.35
C SER A 200 -9.13 11.14 18.20
N ARG A 201 -9.29 11.19 19.52
CA ARG A 201 -8.77 10.19 20.47
C ARG A 201 -9.61 8.91 20.56
N ARG A 202 -10.59 8.74 19.66
CA ARG A 202 -11.46 7.56 19.61
C ARG A 202 -10.64 6.28 19.42
N LYS A 203 -10.86 5.30 20.29
CA LYS A 203 -10.22 3.98 20.30
C LYS A 203 -11.06 2.84 19.71
N ARG A 204 -12.35 3.09 19.44
CA ARG A 204 -13.30 2.10 18.94
C ARG A 204 -14.27 2.73 17.95
N ILE A 205 -14.66 1.98 16.93
CA ILE A 205 -15.68 2.37 15.94
C ILE A 205 -16.75 1.29 15.92
N ARG A 206 -17.94 1.64 15.42
CA ARG A 206 -18.96 0.66 15.05
C ARG A 206 -19.01 0.65 13.52
N MET A 207 -18.79 -0.52 12.94
CA MET A 207 -18.89 -0.72 11.50
C MET A 207 -19.83 -1.90 11.25
N ILE A 208 -20.63 -1.80 10.20
CA ILE A 208 -21.41 -2.93 9.72
C ILE A 208 -20.43 -3.81 8.93
N PRO A 209 -20.15 -5.04 9.39
CA PRO A 209 -19.34 -5.95 8.59
C PRO A 209 -20.06 -6.22 7.28
N PHE A 210 -19.30 -6.27 6.20
CA PHE A 210 -19.78 -6.81 4.95
C PHE A 210 -18.66 -7.58 4.28
N TRP A 211 -19.09 -8.54 3.48
CA TRP A 211 -18.25 -9.39 2.67
C TRP A 211 -18.84 -9.35 1.26
N GLU A 212 -17.98 -9.30 0.26
CA GLU A 212 -18.37 -9.31 -1.15
C GLU A 212 -17.35 -10.10 -1.95
N SER A 213 -17.86 -10.96 -2.83
CA SER A 213 -17.07 -11.70 -3.81
C SER A 213 -17.75 -11.68 -5.17
N GLY A 214 -16.98 -12.01 -6.21
CA GLY A 214 -17.48 -12.23 -7.54
C GLY A 214 -16.66 -13.29 -8.26
N ASN A 215 -17.33 -14.14 -9.04
CA ASN A 215 -16.68 -15.12 -9.90
C ASN A 215 -16.46 -14.52 -11.29
N ALA A 216 -15.23 -14.60 -11.79
CA ALA A 216 -14.89 -14.15 -13.13
C ALA A 216 -15.70 -14.91 -14.20
N PRO A 217 -16.07 -14.28 -15.34
CA PRO A 217 -16.77 -14.98 -16.42
C PRO A 217 -16.02 -16.21 -16.93
N LEU A 218 -14.68 -16.14 -17.04
CA LEU A 218 -13.84 -17.27 -17.46
C LEU A 218 -13.78 -18.39 -16.42
N TYR A 219 -14.08 -18.11 -15.16
CA TYR A 219 -14.23 -19.14 -14.12
C TYR A 219 -15.58 -19.86 -14.25
N MET A 220 -16.64 -19.16 -14.67
CA MET A 220 -17.96 -19.74 -14.84
C MET A 220 -18.09 -20.51 -16.15
N ASP A 221 -17.50 -19.99 -17.23
CA ASP A 221 -17.59 -20.53 -18.60
C ASP A 221 -16.19 -20.72 -19.20
N PRO A 222 -15.33 -21.61 -18.65
CA PRO A 222 -13.92 -21.70 -19.06
C PRO A 222 -13.75 -22.09 -20.55
N GLU A 223 -14.74 -22.76 -21.13
CA GLU A 223 -14.78 -23.19 -22.54
C GLU A 223 -14.63 -22.03 -23.54
N ILE A 224 -15.08 -20.81 -23.18
CA ILE A 224 -15.02 -19.65 -24.07
C ILE A 224 -13.61 -19.06 -24.18
N LEU A 225 -12.64 -19.52 -23.38
CA LEU A 225 -11.29 -18.95 -23.29
C LEU A 225 -10.64 -18.77 -24.67
N ASN A 226 -10.69 -19.81 -25.52
CA ASN A 226 -10.08 -19.79 -26.85
C ASN A 226 -10.73 -18.78 -27.80
N GLU A 227 -12.01 -18.47 -27.61
CA GLU A 227 -12.71 -17.43 -28.37
C GLU A 227 -12.38 -16.04 -27.83
N VAL A 228 -12.40 -15.86 -26.51
CA VAL A 228 -12.11 -14.58 -25.84
C VAL A 228 -10.72 -14.06 -26.17
N VAL A 229 -9.69 -14.91 -26.15
CA VAL A 229 -8.30 -14.49 -26.45
C VAL A 229 -8.09 -14.01 -27.89
N LYS A 230 -9.04 -14.21 -28.80
CA LYS A 230 -9.01 -13.65 -30.16
C LYS A 230 -9.31 -12.16 -30.16
N TYR A 231 -10.08 -11.67 -29.17
CA TYR A 231 -10.57 -10.29 -29.13
C TYR A 231 -9.98 -9.45 -28.00
N VAL A 232 -9.53 -10.07 -26.91
CA VAL A 232 -8.95 -9.35 -25.76
C VAL A 232 -7.61 -9.93 -25.33
N PHE A 233 -6.75 -9.06 -24.81
CA PHE A 233 -5.50 -9.46 -24.19
C PHE A 233 -5.75 -10.05 -22.80
N LEU A 234 -5.26 -11.26 -22.56
CA LEU A 234 -5.17 -11.87 -21.23
C LEU A 234 -3.70 -12.10 -20.84
N PRO A 235 -3.31 -11.81 -19.60
CA PRO A 235 -1.98 -12.17 -19.11
C PRO A 235 -1.71 -13.67 -19.28
N LYS A 236 -0.46 -14.02 -19.64
CA LYS A 236 -0.07 -15.43 -19.86
C LYS A 236 -0.35 -16.31 -18.63
N THR A 237 -0.14 -15.77 -17.44
CA THR A 237 -0.40 -16.46 -16.17
C THR A 237 -1.87 -16.86 -16.03
N VAL A 238 -2.78 -15.92 -16.28
CA VAL A 238 -4.24 -16.16 -16.25
C VAL A 238 -4.66 -17.13 -17.35
N LYS A 239 -4.16 -16.94 -18.58
CA LYS A 239 -4.47 -17.83 -19.70
C LYS A 239 -4.08 -19.28 -19.38
N ASN A 240 -2.87 -19.50 -18.90
CA ASN A 240 -2.37 -20.83 -18.56
C ASN A 240 -3.20 -21.47 -17.44
N ALA A 241 -3.53 -20.71 -16.39
CA ALA A 241 -4.34 -21.21 -15.28
C ALA A 241 -5.70 -21.76 -15.74
N TYR A 242 -6.41 -21.04 -16.61
CA TYR A 242 -7.68 -21.53 -17.16
C TYR A 242 -7.51 -22.70 -18.14
N GLN A 243 -6.43 -22.75 -18.91
CA GLN A 243 -6.13 -23.90 -19.79
C GLN A 243 -5.89 -25.18 -18.99
N ASP A 244 -5.18 -25.07 -17.87
CA ASP A 244 -4.91 -26.20 -16.97
C ASP A 244 -6.21 -26.69 -16.32
N GLU A 245 -7.10 -25.78 -15.91
CA GLU A 245 -8.41 -26.10 -15.36
C GLU A 245 -9.31 -26.87 -16.35
N ILE A 246 -9.36 -26.43 -17.62
CA ILE A 246 -10.10 -27.13 -18.70
C ILE A 246 -9.52 -28.54 -18.94
N SER A 247 -8.19 -28.67 -18.90
CA SER A 247 -7.50 -29.94 -19.14
C SER A 247 -7.72 -30.94 -18.01
N GLY A 248 -7.79 -30.45 -16.76
CA GLY A 248 -8.09 -31.26 -15.58
C GLY A 248 -9.52 -31.81 -15.55
N HIS A 249 -10.50 -31.04 -16.02
CA HIS A 249 -11.91 -31.47 -16.08
C HIS A 249 -12.17 -32.56 -17.13
N ASN A 250 -11.35 -32.65 -18.18
CA ASN A 250 -11.47 -33.70 -19.22
C ASN A 250 -10.76 -35.01 -18.87
N SER A 251 -10.11 -35.08 -17.69
CA SER A 251 -9.27 -36.21 -17.26
C SER A 251 -9.85 -37.01 -16.09
N GLY A 252 -11.09 -36.72 -15.66
CA GLY A 252 -11.80 -37.41 -14.58
C GLY A 252 -13.18 -37.88 -15.02
#